data_AF-A0A1D9BI97-F1
#
_entry.id   AF-A0A1D9BI97-F1
#
_cell.length_a   1.000
_cell.length_b   1.000
_cell.length_c   1.000
_cell.angle_alpha   90.00
_cell.angle_beta   90.00
_cell.angle_gamma   90.00
#
_symmetry.space_group_name_H-M   'P 1'
#
loop_
_entity.id
_entity.type
_entity.pdbx_description
1 polymer ?
#
loop_
_entity_poly.entity_id
_entity_poly.type
_entity_poly.pdbx_seq_one_letter_code
_entity_poly.pdbx_strand_id
1 'polypeptide(L)'
;MSDPRSTPPTIVVIEDEAQIARFVSLALEGEGMLAHAAGSVRDGLIAAGTRQPDLVILDLGLPDGDGIALIRELRAFSEVPVLVLSARSQESDKVAALDAGADDYLTKPFGVAELMARVRVLLRRHARQDASSRDGKVTIGDVEVDLVGRELKRGGEALHLTPIEYRLLAVLIRHAGKVLTHRQLLLEVWGPAYVEHSHYLRIYMGHLRQKLEADPAQPQHLLTETGVGYRLVLA
;
A
#
# COMPACT_ATOMS: atom_id res chain seq x y z
N MET A 1 -4.62 27.13 12.25
CA MET A 1 -6.07 27.28 11.99
C MET A 1 -6.57 25.87 11.73
N SER A 2 -7.12 25.23 12.75
CA SER A 2 -7.51 23.81 12.72
C SER A 2 -8.88 23.67 12.07
N ASP A 3 -9.00 22.77 11.09
CA ASP A 3 -10.24 22.53 10.33
C ASP A 3 -11.32 21.86 11.21
N PRO A 4 -12.55 22.39 11.33
CA PRO A 4 -13.51 21.94 12.35
C PRO A 4 -14.29 20.65 12.04
N ARG A 5 -13.90 19.80 11.07
CA ARG A 5 -14.69 18.60 10.68
C ARG A 5 -13.90 17.35 10.24
N SER A 6 -12.73 17.07 10.78
CA SER A 6 -12.13 15.73 10.62
C SER A 6 -12.40 14.89 11.86
N THR A 7 -13.41 14.02 11.79
CA THR A 7 -13.53 12.90 12.74
C THR A 7 -12.19 12.17 12.78
N PRO A 8 -11.62 11.88 13.96
CA PRO A 8 -10.35 11.17 14.04
C PRO A 8 -10.44 9.83 13.32
N PRO A 9 -9.42 9.43 12.52
CA PRO A 9 -9.45 8.16 11.81
C PRO A 9 -9.67 6.99 12.77
N THR A 10 -10.59 6.09 12.40
CA THR A 10 -10.92 4.89 13.16
C THR A 10 -10.12 3.72 12.65
N ILE A 11 -9.34 3.09 13.52
CA ILE A 11 -8.42 2.00 13.20
C ILE A 11 -8.86 0.76 13.97
N VAL A 12 -9.06 -0.36 13.26
CA VAL A 12 -9.27 -1.67 13.89
C VAL A 12 -7.96 -2.43 13.93
N VAL A 13 -7.54 -2.87 15.12
CA VAL A 13 -6.32 -3.65 15.37
C VAL A 13 -6.74 -5.07 15.69
N ILE A 14 -6.39 -6.04 14.85
CA ILE A 14 -6.72 -7.46 15.03
C ILE A 14 -5.43 -8.18 15.42
N GLU A 15 -5.31 -8.50 16.71
CA GLU A 15 -4.07 -8.98 17.35
C GLU A 15 -4.43 -9.70 18.65
N ASP A 16 -4.03 -10.96 18.81
CA ASP A 16 -4.33 -11.78 19.99
C ASP A 16 -3.36 -11.51 21.15
N GLU A 17 -2.12 -11.08 20.85
CA GLU A 17 -1.16 -10.72 21.87
C GLU A 17 -1.51 -9.36 22.50
N ALA A 18 -2.15 -9.38 23.67
CA ALA A 18 -2.63 -8.19 24.37
C ALA A 18 -1.57 -7.09 24.60
N GLN A 19 -0.29 -7.46 24.71
CA GLN A 19 0.82 -6.52 24.84
C GLN A 19 1.08 -5.78 23.51
N ILE A 20 1.08 -6.49 22.39
CA ILE A 20 1.28 -5.92 21.06
C ILE A 20 0.06 -5.07 20.68
N ALA A 21 -1.15 -5.58 20.88
CA ALA A 21 -2.39 -4.84 20.65
C ALA A 21 -2.38 -3.50 21.41
N ARG A 22 -2.03 -3.53 22.71
CA ARG A 22 -1.93 -2.32 23.53
C ARG A 22 -0.84 -1.37 23.05
N PHE A 23 0.33 -1.87 22.68
CA PHE A 23 1.42 -1.06 22.15
C PHE A 23 1.00 -0.32 20.86
N VAL A 24 0.38 -1.05 19.92
CA VAL A 24 -0.13 -0.48 18.66
C VAL A 24 -1.24 0.53 18.94
N SER A 25 -2.21 0.20 19.79
CA SER A 25 -3.30 1.12 20.15
C SER A 25 -2.78 2.42 20.76
N LEU A 26 -1.86 2.35 21.73
CA LEU A 26 -1.28 3.55 22.36
C LEU A 26 -0.50 4.41 21.36
N ALA A 27 0.23 3.78 20.43
CA ALA A 27 0.93 4.51 19.37
C ALA A 27 -0.04 5.26 18.44
N LEU A 28 -1.16 4.62 18.07
CA LEU A 28 -2.19 5.23 17.23
C LEU A 28 -2.91 6.37 17.95
N GLU A 29 -3.31 6.16 19.20
CA GLU A 29 -3.98 7.15 20.04
C GLU A 29 -3.10 8.37 20.31
N GLY A 30 -1.79 8.17 20.50
CA GLY A 30 -0.80 9.25 20.64
C GLY A 30 -0.72 10.18 19.43
N GLU A 31 -1.18 9.74 18.25
CA GLU A 31 -1.26 10.52 17.01
C GLU A 31 -2.70 10.97 16.69
N GLY A 32 -3.61 10.86 17.66
CA GLY A 32 -4.98 11.37 17.57
C GLY A 32 -5.96 10.49 16.79
N MET A 33 -5.64 9.20 16.60
CA MET A 33 -6.54 8.23 15.97
C MET A 33 -7.33 7.43 17.01
N LEU A 34 -8.50 6.92 16.64
CA LEU A 34 -9.29 6.01 17.47
C LEU A 34 -8.89 4.57 17.19
N ALA A 35 -8.40 3.84 18.21
CA ALA A 35 -8.02 2.44 18.07
C ALA A 35 -9.08 1.50 18.69
N HIS A 36 -9.44 0.45 17.96
CA HIS A 36 -10.31 -0.62 18.43
C HIS A 36 -9.63 -1.97 18.28
N ALA A 37 -9.23 -2.57 19.39
CA ALA A 37 -8.60 -3.87 19.41
C ALA A 37 -9.64 -5.01 19.33
N ALA A 38 -9.31 -6.05 18.57
CA ALA A 38 -10.01 -7.32 18.48
C ALA A 38 -8.98 -8.45 18.64
N GLY A 39 -9.23 -9.39 19.55
CA GLY A 39 -8.27 -10.45 19.88
C GLY A 39 -8.41 -11.74 19.06
N SER A 40 -9.27 -11.74 18.04
CA SER A 40 -9.63 -12.93 17.28
C SER A 40 -10.03 -12.56 15.86
N VAL A 41 -9.91 -13.51 14.92
CA VAL A 41 -10.38 -13.35 13.52
C VAL A 41 -11.85 -12.96 13.50
N ARG A 42 -12.66 -13.65 14.30
CA ARG A 42 -14.11 -13.42 14.36
C ARG A 42 -14.45 -12.02 14.85
N ASP A 43 -13.85 -11.58 15.97
CA ASP A 43 -14.11 -10.25 16.52
C ASP A 43 -13.57 -9.16 15.58
N GLY A 44 -12.47 -9.45 14.87
CA GLY A 44 -11.90 -8.59 13.86
C GLY A 44 -12.85 -8.32 12.69
N LEU A 45 -13.47 -9.35 12.13
CA LEU A 45 -14.48 -9.22 11.07
C LEU A 45 -15.71 -8.42 11.53
N ILE A 46 -16.20 -8.72 12.74
CA ILE A 46 -17.34 -7.99 13.32
C ILE A 46 -16.98 -6.51 13.48
N ALA A 47 -15.81 -6.21 14.04
CA ALA A 47 -15.34 -4.84 14.22
C ALA A 47 -15.17 -4.12 12.87
N ALA A 48 -14.59 -4.78 11.87
CA ALA A 48 -14.41 -4.21 10.53
C ALA A 48 -15.76 -3.88 9.86
N GLY A 49 -16.76 -4.75 10.00
CA GLY A 49 -18.10 -4.54 9.42
C GLY A 49 -18.96 -3.50 10.18
N THR A 50 -18.83 -3.43 11.51
CA THR A 50 -19.71 -2.58 12.34
C THR A 50 -19.14 -1.19 12.61
N ARG A 51 -17.81 -1.03 12.60
CA ARG A 51 -17.15 0.23 12.96
C ARG A 51 -16.75 1.08 11.76
N GLN A 52 -16.83 0.55 10.54
CA GLN A 52 -16.41 1.23 9.31
C GLN A 52 -15.02 1.88 9.45
N PRO A 53 -13.96 1.10 9.77
CA PRO A 53 -12.64 1.68 9.98
C PRO A 53 -12.06 2.29 8.71
N ASP A 54 -11.20 3.29 8.90
CA ASP A 54 -10.38 3.90 7.86
C ASP A 54 -9.12 3.08 7.55
N LEU A 55 -8.73 2.18 8.46
CA LEU A 55 -7.61 1.25 8.30
C LEU A 55 -7.82 0.03 9.21
N VAL A 56 -7.45 -1.15 8.71
CA VAL A 56 -7.31 -2.37 9.52
C VAL A 56 -5.82 -2.69 9.66
N ILE A 57 -5.39 -2.93 10.89
CA ILE A 57 -4.07 -3.50 11.20
C ILE A 57 -4.29 -4.94 11.64
N LEU A 58 -3.68 -5.90 10.96
CA LEU A 58 -3.95 -7.32 11.14
C LEU A 58 -2.68 -8.10 11.43
N ASP A 59 -2.64 -8.87 12.52
CA ASP A 59 -1.66 -9.94 12.69
C ASP A 59 -2.06 -11.20 11.91
N LEU A 60 -1.10 -11.81 11.21
CA LEU A 60 -1.28 -13.14 10.61
C LEU A 60 -1.09 -14.29 11.61
N GLY A 61 -0.56 -14.01 12.80
CA GLY A 61 -0.28 -14.98 13.86
C GLY A 61 -1.47 -15.47 14.67
N LEU A 62 -2.70 -15.04 14.34
CA LEU A 62 -3.90 -15.31 15.14
C LEU A 62 -4.13 -16.82 15.34
N PRO A 63 -4.41 -17.29 16.57
CA PRO A 63 -4.52 -18.72 16.88
C PRO A 63 -5.85 -19.34 16.39
N ASP A 64 -6.85 -18.51 16.11
CA ASP A 64 -8.22 -18.93 15.78
C ASP A 64 -8.51 -18.99 14.27
N GLY A 65 -7.54 -18.68 13.41
CA GLY A 65 -7.70 -18.82 11.95
C GLY A 65 -6.50 -18.35 11.13
N ASP A 66 -6.59 -18.51 9.81
CA ASP A 66 -5.58 -18.01 8.87
C ASP A 66 -5.84 -16.52 8.56
N GLY A 67 -4.92 -15.64 8.98
CA GLY A 67 -5.00 -14.20 8.68
C GLY A 67 -5.07 -13.89 7.18
N ILE A 68 -4.53 -14.74 6.30
CA ILE A 68 -4.65 -14.56 4.85
C ILE A 68 -6.09 -14.79 4.38
N ALA A 69 -6.78 -15.78 4.96
CA ALA A 69 -8.20 -16.02 4.67
C ALA A 69 -9.07 -14.85 5.14
N LEU A 70 -8.75 -14.28 6.30
CA LEU A 70 -9.41 -13.08 6.82
C LEU A 70 -9.29 -11.88 5.86
N ILE A 71 -8.11 -11.64 5.28
CA ILE A 71 -7.93 -10.57 4.28
C ILE A 71 -8.88 -10.79 3.10
N ARG A 72 -8.97 -12.02 2.58
CA ARG A 72 -9.87 -12.34 1.44
C ARG A 72 -11.33 -12.14 1.79
N GLU A 73 -11.75 -12.54 2.99
CA GLU A 73 -13.12 -12.36 3.46
C GLU A 73 -13.46 -10.88 3.61
N LEU A 74 -12.56 -10.08 4.20
CA LEU A 74 -12.72 -8.63 4.31
C LEU A 74 -12.84 -7.98 2.93
N ARG A 75 -12.04 -8.40 1.95
CA ARG A 75 -12.08 -7.90 0.57
C ARG A 75 -13.36 -8.24 -0.18
N ALA A 76 -14.14 -9.21 0.28
CA ALA A 76 -15.44 -9.53 -0.33
C ALA A 76 -16.49 -8.42 -0.11
N PHE A 77 -16.31 -7.56 0.91
CA PHE A 77 -17.27 -6.52 1.25
C PHE A 77 -16.66 -5.14 1.56
N SER A 78 -15.33 -5.02 1.65
CA SER A 78 -14.65 -3.78 2.01
C SER A 78 -13.33 -3.56 1.28
N GLU A 79 -13.13 -2.33 0.81
CA GLU A 79 -11.86 -1.84 0.25
C GLU A 79 -10.98 -1.14 1.30
N VAL A 80 -11.32 -1.25 2.60
CA VAL A 80 -10.54 -0.63 3.67
C VAL A 80 -9.06 -1.02 3.55
N PRO A 81 -8.11 -0.07 3.65
CA PRO A 81 -6.69 -0.41 3.66
C PRO A 81 -6.37 -1.42 4.77
N VAL A 82 -5.52 -2.40 4.47
CA VAL A 82 -5.05 -3.43 5.41
C VAL A 82 -3.54 -3.38 5.52
N LEU A 83 -3.05 -3.05 6.71
CA LEU A 83 -1.64 -3.20 7.09
C LEU A 83 -1.45 -4.53 7.82
N VAL A 84 -0.63 -5.41 7.27
CA VAL A 84 -0.32 -6.68 7.91
C VAL A 84 0.87 -6.54 8.86
N LEU A 85 0.74 -7.08 10.07
CA LEU A 85 1.82 -7.32 11.01
C LEU A 85 2.12 -8.82 11.02
N SER A 86 3.40 -9.20 11.09
CA SER A 86 3.72 -10.63 11.28
C SER A 86 5.14 -10.85 11.77
N ALA A 87 5.33 -11.89 12.59
CA ALA A 87 6.65 -12.42 12.91
C ALA A 87 7.30 -13.18 11.73
N ARG A 88 6.52 -13.54 10.70
CA ARG A 88 7.06 -14.20 9.52
C ARG A 88 7.81 -13.18 8.67
N SER A 89 9.08 -13.45 8.42
CA SER A 89 9.95 -12.58 7.61
C SER A 89 10.17 -13.09 6.19
N GLN A 90 9.71 -14.31 5.88
CA GLN A 90 9.90 -14.93 4.57
C GLN A 90 9.18 -14.14 3.49
N GLU A 91 9.84 -13.98 2.33
CA GLU A 91 9.29 -13.26 1.19
C GLU A 91 7.98 -13.88 0.69
N SER A 92 7.86 -15.22 0.76
CA SER A 92 6.66 -15.96 0.41
C SER A 92 5.44 -15.57 1.23
N ASP A 93 5.59 -15.41 2.55
CA ASP A 93 4.51 -14.99 3.44
C ASP A 93 4.06 -13.54 3.13
N LYS A 94 5.01 -12.64 2.85
CA LYS A 94 4.73 -11.26 2.46
C LYS A 94 3.96 -11.18 1.15
N VAL A 95 4.44 -11.91 0.13
CA VAL A 95 3.80 -11.98 -1.18
C VAL A 95 2.39 -12.55 -1.05
N ALA A 96 2.20 -13.63 -0.29
CA ALA A 96 0.88 -14.24 -0.11
C ALA A 96 -0.15 -13.30 0.55
N ALA A 97 0.28 -12.51 1.54
CA ALA A 97 -0.58 -11.54 2.20
C ALA A 97 -0.97 -10.37 1.28
N LEU A 98 -0.01 -9.82 0.54
CA LEU A 98 -0.25 -8.74 -0.43
C LEU A 98 -1.13 -9.21 -1.59
N ASP A 99 -0.89 -10.41 -2.12
CA ASP A 99 -1.71 -11.02 -3.16
C ASP A 99 -3.14 -11.34 -2.68
N ALA A 100 -3.33 -11.60 -1.39
CA ALA A 100 -4.65 -11.76 -0.79
C ALA A 100 -5.43 -10.44 -0.65
N GLY A 101 -4.75 -9.30 -0.79
CA GLY A 101 -5.36 -7.97 -0.79
C GLY A 101 -4.85 -7.03 0.31
N ALA A 102 -3.79 -7.39 1.05
CA ALA A 102 -3.12 -6.43 1.93
C ALA A 102 -2.50 -5.28 1.12
N ASP A 103 -2.47 -4.10 1.72
CA ASP A 103 -1.95 -2.88 1.09
C ASP A 103 -0.47 -2.68 1.42
N ASP A 104 -0.06 -3.13 2.61
CA ASP A 104 1.30 -3.07 3.10
C ASP A 104 1.55 -4.18 4.15
N TYR A 105 2.83 -4.40 4.46
CA TYR A 105 3.29 -5.43 5.37
C TYR A 105 4.41 -4.88 6.26
N LEU A 106 4.39 -5.22 7.54
CA LEU A 106 5.38 -4.85 8.53
C LEU A 106 5.81 -6.07 9.35
N THR A 107 7.10 -6.38 9.33
CA THR A 107 7.66 -7.54 10.05
C THR A 107 7.92 -7.19 11.51
N LYS A 108 7.53 -8.08 12.44
CA LYS A 108 7.86 -8.01 13.88
C LYS A 108 9.32 -8.46 14.09
N PRO A 109 10.12 -7.78 14.95
CA PRO A 109 9.78 -6.59 15.73
C PRO A 109 9.86 -5.31 14.88
N PHE A 110 8.97 -4.34 15.17
CA PHE A 110 8.92 -3.04 14.49
C PHE A 110 8.90 -1.87 15.49
N GLY A 111 9.34 -0.70 15.04
CA GLY A 111 9.31 0.54 15.82
C GLY A 111 8.04 1.36 15.58
N VAL A 112 7.68 2.22 16.55
CA VAL A 112 6.54 3.16 16.43
C VAL A 112 6.68 4.05 15.19
N ALA A 113 7.87 4.59 14.93
CA ALA A 113 8.09 5.50 13.81
C ALA A 113 7.79 4.83 12.45
N GLU A 114 8.17 3.57 12.28
CA GLU A 114 7.91 2.82 11.05
C GLU A 114 6.41 2.49 10.89
N LEU A 115 5.78 1.97 11.94
CA LEU A 115 4.34 1.71 11.97
C LEU A 115 3.56 2.97 11.57
N MET A 116 3.86 4.08 12.22
CA MET A 116 3.17 5.35 11.99
C MET A 116 3.42 5.92 10.59
N ALA A 117 4.62 5.73 10.03
CA ALA A 117 4.90 6.12 8.65
C ALA A 117 3.98 5.36 7.68
N ARG A 118 3.83 4.04 7.84
CA ARG A 118 2.97 3.20 6.99
C ARG A 118 1.49 3.54 7.16
N VAL A 119 1.03 3.69 8.41
CA VAL A 119 -0.36 4.12 8.72
C VAL A 119 -0.70 5.44 8.03
N ARG A 120 0.17 6.46 8.15
CA ARG A 120 -0.06 7.77 7.50
C ARG A 120 -0.06 7.70 5.97
N VAL A 121 0.71 6.81 5.36
CA VAL A 121 0.69 6.60 3.90
C VAL A 121 -0.64 5.98 3.47
N LEU A 122 -1.11 4.95 4.20
CA LEU A 122 -2.36 4.26 3.89
C LEU A 122 -3.60 5.17 4.06
N LEU A 123 -3.67 5.93 5.17
CA LEU A 123 -4.80 6.84 5.44
C LEU A 123 -4.88 8.00 4.43
N ARG A 124 -3.74 8.66 4.11
CA ARG A 124 -3.71 9.75 3.13
C ARG A 124 -4.22 9.32 1.76
N ARG A 125 -4.01 8.05 1.40
CA ARG A 125 -4.43 7.48 0.13
C ARG A 125 -5.93 7.23 0.07
N HIS A 126 -6.54 6.68 1.12
CA HIS A 126 -7.99 6.47 1.14
C HIS A 126 -8.74 7.81 0.98
N ALA A 127 -8.27 8.86 1.69
CA ALA A 127 -8.80 10.21 1.53
C ALA A 127 -8.52 10.84 0.14
N ARG A 128 -7.41 10.48 -0.52
CA ARG A 128 -7.06 11.01 -1.85
C ARG A 128 -7.69 10.23 -3.00
N GLN A 129 -8.02 8.95 -2.88
CA GLN A 129 -8.76 8.22 -3.93
C GLN A 129 -10.10 8.90 -4.26
N ASP A 130 -10.69 9.61 -3.29
CA ASP A 130 -11.89 10.44 -3.51
C ASP A 130 -11.60 11.79 -4.19
N ALA A 131 -10.39 12.35 -4.03
CA ALA A 131 -10.03 13.70 -4.47
C ALA A 131 -9.18 13.76 -5.76
N SER A 132 -8.18 12.88 -5.92
CA SER A 132 -7.28 12.84 -7.10
C SER A 132 -7.95 12.29 -8.35
N SER A 133 -9.12 11.66 -8.20
CA SER A 133 -9.93 11.16 -9.31
C SER A 133 -10.53 12.28 -10.17
N ARG A 134 -10.48 13.55 -9.75
CA ARG A 134 -11.15 14.65 -10.47
C ARG A 134 -10.31 15.33 -11.56
N ASP A 135 -8.99 15.43 -11.41
CA ASP A 135 -8.15 16.18 -12.36
C ASP A 135 -7.11 15.33 -13.12
N GLY A 136 -6.87 14.08 -12.70
CA GLY A 136 -5.99 13.14 -13.43
C GLY A 136 -4.50 13.52 -13.49
N LYS A 137 -4.07 14.55 -12.76
CA LYS A 137 -2.68 15.03 -12.71
C LYS A 137 -1.97 14.59 -11.45
N VAL A 138 -0.73 14.10 -11.60
CA VAL A 138 0.12 13.61 -10.51
C VAL A 138 1.54 14.10 -10.73
N THR A 139 2.25 14.42 -9.64
CA THR A 139 3.67 14.78 -9.68
C THR A 139 4.50 13.67 -9.03
N ILE A 140 5.62 13.31 -9.68
CA ILE A 140 6.61 12.36 -9.19
C ILE A 140 7.96 13.07 -9.20
N GLY A 141 8.38 13.59 -8.05
CA GLY A 141 9.58 14.43 -7.97
C GLY A 141 9.41 15.70 -8.80
N ASP A 142 10.21 15.86 -9.85
CA ASP A 142 10.14 16.97 -10.80
C ASP A 142 9.35 16.67 -12.08
N VAL A 143 8.73 15.48 -12.14
CA VAL A 143 7.95 15.02 -13.31
C VAL A 143 6.46 15.23 -13.08
N GLU A 144 5.84 16.00 -13.96
CA GLU A 144 4.39 16.15 -14.06
C GLU A 144 3.81 15.07 -14.97
N VAL A 145 2.76 14.39 -14.52
CA VAL A 145 2.05 13.34 -15.25
C VAL A 145 0.58 13.72 -15.39
N ASP A 146 0.10 13.82 -16.62
CA ASP A 146 -1.31 13.93 -16.95
C ASP A 146 -1.82 12.56 -17.42
N LEU A 147 -2.58 11.87 -16.58
CA LEU A 147 -3.10 10.53 -16.87
C LEU A 147 -4.22 10.55 -17.92
N VAL A 148 -4.95 11.66 -18.02
CA VAL A 148 -6.07 11.82 -18.96
C VAL A 148 -5.53 12.15 -20.35
N GLY A 149 -4.62 13.12 -20.42
CA GLY A 149 -3.92 13.50 -21.65
C GLY A 149 -2.84 12.49 -22.07
N ARG A 150 -2.42 11.60 -21.16
CA ARG A 150 -1.30 10.66 -21.33
C ARG A 150 0.01 11.37 -21.67
N GLU A 151 0.23 12.51 -21.03
CA GLU A 151 1.42 13.35 -21.20
C GLU A 151 2.29 13.33 -19.95
N LEU A 152 3.61 13.39 -20.14
CA LEU A 152 4.57 13.57 -19.07
C LEU A 152 5.49 14.75 -19.40
N LYS A 153 5.82 15.56 -18.40
CA LYS A 153 6.73 16.70 -18.55
C LYS A 153 7.73 16.76 -17.40
N ARG A 154 8.97 17.13 -17.68
CA ARG A 154 9.99 17.49 -16.68
C ARG A 154 10.48 18.89 -16.99
N GLY A 155 10.34 19.81 -16.04
CA GLY A 155 10.70 21.23 -16.26
C GLY A 155 10.00 21.86 -17.48
N GLY A 156 8.80 21.39 -17.83
CA GLY A 156 8.03 21.84 -19.00
C GLY A 156 8.36 21.13 -20.32
N GLU A 157 9.43 20.34 -20.39
CA GLU A 157 9.78 19.56 -21.59
C GLU A 157 9.08 18.20 -21.61
N ALA A 158 8.58 17.78 -22.77
CA ALA A 158 7.86 16.52 -22.92
C ALA A 158 8.79 15.31 -22.73
N LEU A 159 8.39 14.40 -21.84
CA LEU A 159 9.09 13.16 -21.54
C LEU A 159 8.36 11.97 -22.19
N HIS A 160 9.05 11.25 -23.07
CA HIS A 160 8.43 10.15 -23.83
C HIS A 160 8.58 8.79 -23.15
N LEU A 161 7.44 8.12 -22.95
CA LEU A 161 7.36 6.72 -22.53
C LEU A 161 6.81 5.84 -23.65
N THR A 162 7.32 4.62 -23.75
CA THR A 162 6.70 3.60 -24.60
C THR A 162 5.33 3.20 -24.04
N PRO A 163 4.44 2.56 -24.84
CA PRO A 163 3.12 2.16 -24.35
C PRO A 163 3.14 1.25 -23.12
N ILE A 164 4.14 0.37 -23.01
CA ILE A 164 4.30 -0.55 -21.88
C ILE A 164 4.84 0.19 -20.65
N GLU A 165 5.82 1.07 -20.83
CA GLU A 165 6.33 1.93 -19.75
C GLU A 165 5.22 2.81 -19.17
N TYR A 166 4.41 3.45 -20.03
CA TYR A 166 3.28 4.25 -19.59
C TYR A 166 2.26 3.41 -18.82
N ARG A 167 1.94 2.20 -19.31
CA ARG A 167 1.00 1.32 -18.63
C ARG A 167 1.51 0.92 -17.24
N LEU A 168 2.78 0.52 -17.13
CA LEU A 168 3.41 0.18 -15.86
C LEU A 168 3.38 1.38 -14.90
N LEU A 169 3.73 2.57 -15.37
CA LEU A 169 3.66 3.78 -14.56
C LEU A 169 2.24 4.10 -14.11
N ALA A 170 1.25 4.00 -15.00
CA ALA A 170 -0.14 4.27 -14.68
C ALA A 170 -0.69 3.31 -13.59
N VAL A 171 -0.29 2.03 -13.64
CA VAL A 171 -0.59 1.06 -12.57
C VAL A 171 0.05 1.49 -11.26
N LEU A 172 1.35 1.81 -11.27
CA LEU A 172 2.06 2.28 -10.08
C LEU A 172 1.45 3.55 -9.48
N ILE A 173 1.02 4.50 -10.31
CA ILE A 173 0.35 5.73 -9.88
C ILE A 173 -1.02 5.42 -9.25
N ARG A 174 -1.84 4.59 -9.89
CA ARG A 174 -3.15 4.15 -9.35
C ARG A 174 -3.00 3.51 -7.97
N HIS A 175 -1.87 2.83 -7.75
CA HIS A 175 -1.55 2.13 -6.51
C HIS A 175 -0.48 2.83 -5.65
N ALA A 176 -0.23 4.13 -5.85
CA ALA A 176 0.82 4.86 -5.14
C ALA A 176 0.77 4.61 -3.60
N GLY A 177 1.94 4.39 -3.02
CA GLY A 177 2.15 4.03 -1.62
C GLY A 177 2.00 2.54 -1.28
N LYS A 178 1.24 1.76 -2.06
CA LYS A 178 1.11 0.31 -1.85
C LYS A 178 2.36 -0.42 -2.32
N VAL A 179 2.66 -1.54 -1.67
CA VAL A 179 3.54 -2.55 -2.28
C VAL A 179 2.72 -3.32 -3.30
N LEU A 180 3.17 -3.35 -4.55
CA LEU A 180 2.63 -4.23 -5.56
C LEU A 180 3.58 -5.39 -5.78
N THR A 181 3.05 -6.62 -5.69
CA THR A 181 3.86 -7.83 -5.93
C THR A 181 4.25 -7.93 -7.40
N HIS A 182 5.33 -8.66 -7.69
CA HIS A 182 5.69 -8.98 -9.07
C HIS A 182 4.51 -9.57 -9.85
N ARG A 183 3.74 -10.46 -9.21
CA ARG A 183 2.56 -11.11 -9.79
C ARG A 183 1.46 -10.11 -10.12
N GLN A 184 1.12 -9.21 -9.20
CA GLN A 184 0.11 -8.16 -9.42
C GLN A 184 0.49 -7.26 -10.59
N LEU A 185 1.74 -6.77 -10.61
CA LEU A 185 2.23 -5.91 -11.69
C LEU A 185 2.21 -6.61 -13.05
N LEU A 186 2.63 -7.87 -13.12
CA LEU A 186 2.62 -8.65 -14.36
C LEU A 186 1.19 -8.87 -14.87
N LEU A 187 0.27 -9.22 -13.97
CA LEU A 187 -1.13 -9.45 -14.31
C LEU A 187 -1.79 -8.19 -14.85
N GLU A 188 -1.58 -7.04 -14.22
CA GLU A 188 -2.27 -5.79 -14.60
C GLU A 188 -1.66 -5.15 -15.87
N VAL A 189 -0.34 -5.27 -16.05
CA VAL A 189 0.34 -4.63 -17.19
C VAL A 189 0.36 -5.51 -18.45
N TRP A 190 0.57 -6.82 -18.29
CA TRP A 190 0.69 -7.76 -19.43
C TRP A 190 -0.40 -8.83 -19.50
N GLY A 191 -1.01 -9.19 -18.36
CA GLY A 191 -2.06 -10.20 -18.29
C GLY A 191 -1.57 -11.58 -17.79
N PRO A 192 -2.50 -12.54 -17.60
CA PRO A 192 -2.23 -13.82 -16.94
C PRO A 192 -1.13 -14.68 -17.58
N ALA A 193 -0.96 -14.59 -18.90
CA ALA A 193 0.05 -15.36 -19.64
C ALA A 193 1.51 -14.99 -19.27
N TYR A 194 1.72 -13.84 -18.63
CA TYR A 194 3.05 -13.27 -18.37
C TYR A 194 3.48 -13.35 -16.91
N VAL A 195 2.68 -13.94 -16.01
CA VAL A 195 2.93 -13.93 -14.56
C VAL A 195 4.27 -14.59 -14.15
N GLU A 196 4.78 -15.54 -14.93
CA GLU A 196 6.08 -16.19 -14.68
C GLU A 196 7.27 -15.41 -15.27
N HIS A 197 7.03 -14.32 -16.01
CA HIS A 197 8.04 -13.61 -16.79
C HIS A 197 8.63 -12.39 -16.02
N SER A 198 9.02 -12.61 -14.76
CA SER A 198 9.47 -11.55 -13.83
C SER A 198 10.65 -10.70 -14.32
N HIS A 199 11.47 -11.21 -15.23
CA HIS A 199 12.58 -10.47 -15.84
C HIS A 199 12.12 -9.28 -16.70
N TYR A 200 10.95 -9.36 -17.35
CA TYR A 200 10.39 -8.24 -18.11
C TYR A 200 10.13 -7.04 -17.20
N LEU A 201 9.48 -7.29 -16.05
CA LEU A 201 9.16 -6.25 -15.09
C LEU A 201 10.42 -5.52 -14.59
N ARG A 202 11.53 -6.25 -14.36
CA ARG A 202 12.81 -5.64 -13.97
C ARG A 202 13.39 -4.72 -15.05
N ILE A 203 13.34 -5.13 -16.31
CA ILE A 203 13.82 -4.32 -17.44
C ILE A 203 13.02 -3.01 -17.55
N TYR A 204 11.69 -3.12 -17.59
CA TYR A 204 10.83 -1.93 -17.72
C TYR A 204 10.86 -1.03 -16.49
N MET A 205 11.04 -1.58 -15.28
CA MET A 205 11.30 -0.77 -14.09
C MET A 205 12.63 -0.01 -14.20
N GLY A 206 13.67 -0.65 -14.72
CA GLY A 206 14.95 0.01 -15.02
C GLY A 206 14.79 1.18 -15.99
N HIS A 207 14.01 1.00 -17.06
CA HIS A 207 13.70 2.08 -18.01
C HIS A 207 12.94 3.23 -17.35
N LEU A 208 11.94 2.92 -16.51
CA LEU A 208 11.20 3.95 -15.78
C LEU A 208 12.12 4.74 -14.85
N ARG A 209 13.00 4.06 -14.10
CA ARG A 209 13.97 4.75 -13.22
C ARG A 209 14.91 5.66 -14.01
N GLN A 210 15.46 5.19 -15.12
CA GLN A 210 16.31 6.01 -15.99
C GLN A 210 15.64 7.29 -16.47
N LYS A 211 14.32 7.26 -16.66
CA LYS A 211 13.57 8.41 -17.14
C LYS A 211 13.06 9.30 -16.02
N LEU A 212 12.61 8.73 -14.90
CA LEU A 212 11.84 9.42 -13.87
C LEU A 212 12.64 9.76 -12.61
N GLU A 213 13.67 9.00 -12.26
CA GLU A 213 14.50 9.27 -11.08
C GLU A 213 15.61 10.27 -11.41
N ALA A 214 16.01 11.06 -10.41
CA ALA A 214 17.20 11.90 -10.51
C ALA A 214 18.48 11.05 -10.53
N ASP A 215 18.54 10.01 -9.69
CA ASP A 215 19.56 8.97 -9.71
C ASP A 215 18.89 7.59 -9.84
N PRO A 216 18.94 6.93 -11.01
CA PRO A 216 18.35 5.61 -11.21
C PRO A 216 18.94 4.50 -10.32
N ALA A 217 20.16 4.67 -9.83
CA ALA A 217 20.81 3.71 -8.92
C ALA A 217 20.38 3.90 -7.46
N GLN A 218 19.90 5.09 -7.09
CA GLN A 218 19.36 5.43 -5.78
C GLN A 218 17.94 5.99 -5.91
N PRO A 219 16.96 5.16 -6.32
CA PRO A 219 15.61 5.62 -6.60
C PRO A 219 14.93 6.15 -5.33
N GLN A 220 14.26 7.30 -5.45
CA GLN A 220 13.51 7.92 -4.35
C GLN A 220 12.00 7.65 -4.47
N HIS A 221 11.51 7.42 -5.69
CA HIS A 221 10.08 7.27 -5.97
C HIS A 221 9.72 5.81 -6.29
N LEU A 222 10.47 5.16 -7.17
CA LEU A 222 10.26 3.81 -7.66
C LEU A 222 11.06 2.81 -6.81
N LEU A 223 10.58 2.49 -5.63
CA LEU A 223 11.28 1.68 -4.64
C LEU A 223 11.18 0.18 -4.94
N THR A 224 12.28 -0.53 -4.76
CA THR A 224 12.29 -2.01 -4.78
C THR A 224 11.94 -2.52 -3.38
N GLU A 225 10.93 -3.39 -3.31
CA GLU A 225 10.66 -4.22 -2.14
C GLU A 225 11.28 -5.60 -2.42
N THR A 226 12.51 -5.83 -1.95
CA THR A 226 13.32 -7.00 -2.32
C THR A 226 12.54 -8.31 -2.15
N GLY A 227 12.52 -9.13 -3.19
CA GLY A 227 11.80 -10.40 -3.23
C GLY A 227 10.28 -10.30 -3.40
N VAL A 228 9.69 -9.14 -3.09
CA VAL A 228 8.24 -8.93 -3.07
C VAL A 228 7.75 -8.25 -4.34
N GLY A 229 8.32 -7.09 -4.69
CA GLY A 229 7.89 -6.31 -5.85
C GLY A 229 8.35 -4.85 -5.79
N TYR A 230 7.44 -3.92 -6.07
CA TYR A 230 7.76 -2.50 -6.19
C TYR A 230 6.71 -1.61 -5.54
N ARG A 231 7.12 -0.39 -5.19
CA ARG A 231 6.28 0.65 -4.61
C ARG A 231 6.60 1.98 -5.28
N LEU A 232 5.56 2.76 -5.58
CA LEU A 232 5.71 4.15 -5.98
C LEU A 232 5.45 5.08 -4.80
N VAL A 233 6.37 6.01 -4.52
CA VAL A 233 6.20 7.09 -3.54
C VAL A 233 6.13 8.42 -4.28
N LEU A 234 5.00 9.11 -4.14
CA LEU A 234 4.78 10.46 -4.63
C LEU A 234 5.32 11.40 -3.55
N ALA A 235 6.49 12.02 -3.77
CA ALA A 235 7.02 13.05 -2.89
C ALA A 235 6.31 14.38 -3.14
#